data_AF-D7NFI3-F1
#
_entry.id   AF-D7NFI3-F1
#
_cell.length_a   1.000
_cell.length_b   1.000
_cell.length_c   1.000
_cell.angle_alpha   90.00
_cell.angle_beta   90.00
_cell.angle_gamma   90.00
#
_symmetry.space_group_name_H-M   'P 1'
#
loop_
_entity.id
_entity.type
_entity.pdbx_description
1 polymer ?
#
loop_
_entity_poly.entity_id
_entity_poly.type
_entity_poly.pdbx_seq_one_letter_code
_entity_poly.pdbx_strand_id
1 'polypeptide(L)'
;MSNKKETPEQPITDISIYVAALSTTYRPASAPAEATHFFSTTEVVDAIRGIDPSAKVSPEQVFFALRDAGYEFCNRPGAHGLEFKWMFRER
;
A
#
# COMPACT_ATOMS: atom_id res chain seq x y z
N MET A 1 -40.66 12.31 10.49
CA MET A 1 -39.95 11.59 9.42
C MET A 1 -38.49 11.99 9.51
N SER A 2 -37.62 11.07 9.92
CA SER A 2 -36.22 11.37 10.28
C SER A 2 -35.40 11.78 9.05
N ASN A 3 -34.74 12.92 9.16
CA ASN A 3 -33.87 13.49 8.13
C ASN A 3 -32.62 12.59 7.98
N LYS A 4 -32.49 11.89 6.85
CA LYS A 4 -31.26 11.15 6.49
C LYS A 4 -30.15 12.17 6.31
N LYS A 5 -29.17 12.18 7.21
CA LYS A 5 -27.91 12.91 7.02
C LYS A 5 -27.15 12.23 5.88
N GLU A 6 -27.17 12.84 4.69
CA GLU A 6 -26.20 12.56 3.66
C GLU A 6 -24.81 12.83 4.25
N THR A 7 -24.04 11.76 4.38
CA THR A 7 -22.64 11.85 4.80
C THR A 7 -21.88 12.36 3.58
N PRO A 8 -21.10 13.45 3.66
CA PRO A 8 -20.35 13.92 2.51
C PRO A 8 -19.36 12.83 2.09
N GLU A 9 -19.59 12.25 0.92
CA GLU A 9 -18.69 11.32 0.26
C GLU A 9 -17.35 12.05 0.09
N GLN A 10 -16.39 11.71 0.96
CA GLN A 10 -15.07 12.31 0.91
C GLN A 10 -14.45 11.96 -0.45
N PRO A 11 -13.84 12.92 -1.17
CA PRO A 11 -13.25 12.63 -2.47
C PRO A 11 -12.19 11.54 -2.30
N ILE A 12 -12.48 10.37 -2.87
CA ILE A 12 -11.59 9.22 -2.86
C ILE A 12 -10.33 9.63 -3.60
N THR A 13 -9.20 9.65 -2.90
CA THR A 13 -7.90 9.90 -3.53
C THR A 13 -7.60 8.72 -4.45
N ASP A 14 -7.33 8.98 -5.74
CA ASP A 14 -7.01 7.93 -6.71
C ASP A 14 -5.63 7.35 -6.39
N ILE A 15 -5.65 6.22 -5.67
CA ILE A 15 -4.45 5.56 -5.17
C ILE A 15 -3.59 4.96 -6.28
N SER A 16 -4.19 4.67 -7.44
CA SER A 16 -3.53 4.03 -8.57
C SER A 16 -2.35 4.85 -9.08
N ILE A 17 -2.45 6.18 -8.99
CA ILE A 17 -1.38 7.11 -9.37
C ILE A 17 -0.12 6.88 -8.51
N TYR A 18 -0.31 6.69 -7.20
CA TYR A 18 0.80 6.45 -6.28
C TYR A 18 1.39 5.05 -6.42
N VAL A 19 0.55 4.04 -6.65
CA VAL A 19 1.04 2.68 -6.93
C VAL A 19 1.79 2.62 -8.25
N ALA A 20 1.35 3.34 -9.27
CA ALA A 20 2.08 3.50 -10.52
C ALA A 20 3.45 4.16 -10.30
N ALA A 21 3.51 5.21 -9.46
CA ALA A 21 4.77 5.84 -9.07
C ALA A 21 5.70 4.88 -8.29
N LEU A 22 5.17 4.08 -7.37
CA LEU A 22 5.97 3.03 -6.71
C LEU A 22 6.49 2.00 -7.72
N SER A 23 5.66 1.66 -8.70
CA SER A 23 5.97 0.70 -9.77
C SER A 23 7.01 1.21 -10.78
N THR A 24 7.40 2.49 -10.75
CA THR A 24 8.53 2.99 -11.55
C THR A 24 9.85 2.52 -10.97
N THR A 25 9.97 2.50 -9.65
CA THR A 25 11.22 2.21 -8.93
C THR A 25 11.31 0.74 -8.53
N TYR A 26 10.18 0.15 -8.14
CA TYR A 26 10.13 -1.22 -7.64
C TYR A 26 9.20 -2.09 -8.47
N ARG A 27 9.52 -3.37 -8.56
CA ARG A 27 8.66 -4.41 -9.11
C ARG A 27 8.08 -5.28 -7.98
N PRO A 28 6.92 -5.90 -8.21
CA PRO A 28 6.42 -6.93 -7.31
C PRO A 28 7.40 -8.10 -7.26
N ALA A 29 7.73 -8.56 -6.06
CA ALA A 29 8.48 -9.79 -5.86
C ALA A 29 7.53 -10.91 -5.47
N SER A 30 7.65 -12.07 -6.11
CA SER A 30 6.76 -13.21 -5.86
C SER A 30 7.26 -14.13 -4.74
N ALA A 31 8.55 -14.04 -4.41
CA ALA A 31 9.17 -14.83 -3.35
C ALA A 31 10.08 -13.98 -2.47
N PRO A 32 10.23 -14.33 -1.18
CA PRO A 32 11.08 -13.57 -0.27
C PRO A 32 12.56 -13.54 -0.66
N ALA A 33 13.03 -14.54 -1.40
CA ALA A 33 14.40 -14.58 -1.93
C ALA A 33 14.64 -13.55 -3.05
N GLU A 34 13.58 -13.10 -3.72
CA GLU A 34 13.63 -12.09 -4.78
C GLU A 34 13.37 -10.67 -4.24
N ALA A 35 12.80 -10.58 -3.04
CA ALA A 35 12.50 -9.33 -2.38
C ALA A 35 13.78 -8.67 -1.87
N THR A 36 14.07 -7.49 -2.38
CA THR A 36 15.17 -6.63 -1.89
C THR A 36 14.74 -5.79 -0.70
N HIS A 37 13.45 -5.46 -0.64
CA HIS A 37 12.88 -4.53 0.32
C HIS A 37 11.58 -5.12 0.88
N PHE A 38 11.32 -4.81 2.15
CA PHE A 38 10.13 -5.22 2.87
C PHE A 38 9.52 -4.01 3.53
N PHE A 39 8.29 -3.66 3.15
CA PHE A 39 7.58 -2.50 3.69
C PHE A 39 6.28 -2.94 4.36
N SER A 40 5.93 -2.32 5.48
CA SER A 40 4.58 -2.41 6.05
C SER A 40 3.59 -1.55 5.26
N THR A 41 2.30 -1.86 5.34
CA THR A 41 1.26 -1.02 4.73
C THR A 41 1.32 0.42 5.26
N THR A 42 1.63 0.61 6.55
CA THR A 42 1.77 1.93 7.17
C THR A 42 2.92 2.72 6.55
N GLU A 43 4.09 2.10 6.33
CA GLU A 43 5.23 2.75 5.66
C GLU A 43 4.85 3.21 4.25
N VAL A 44 4.08 2.40 3.51
CA VAL A 44 3.60 2.80 2.18
C VAL A 44 2.61 3.97 2.27
N VAL A 45 1.69 3.96 3.24
CA VAL A 45 0.78 5.09 3.49
C VAL A 45 1.56 6.37 3.79
N ASP A 46 2.55 6.31 4.67
CA ASP A 46 3.39 7.46 5.03
C ASP A 46 4.22 7.95 3.83
N ALA A 47 4.75 7.04 3.01
CA ALA A 47 5.46 7.40 1.79
C ALA A 47 4.55 8.14 0.79
N ILE A 48 3.30 7.68 0.63
CA ILE A 48 2.29 8.36 -0.20
C ILE A 48 2.01 9.77 0.34
N ARG A 49 1.85 9.91 1.66
CA ARG A 49 1.64 11.20 2.32
C ARG A 49 2.86 12.13 2.24
N GLY A 50 4.06 11.57 2.10
CA GLY A 50 5.28 12.33 1.83
C GLY A 50 5.29 12.98 0.44
N ILE A 51 4.60 12.38 -0.54
CA ILE A 51 4.42 12.92 -1.89
C ILE A 51 3.25 13.92 -1.92
N ASP A 52 2.10 13.51 -1.37
CA ASP A 52 0.90 14.33 -1.26
C ASP A 52 0.34 14.29 0.17
N PRO A 53 0.65 15.30 1.01
CA PRO A 53 0.14 15.37 2.37
C PRO A 53 -1.39 15.48 2.47
N SER A 54 -2.06 15.88 1.39
CA SER A 54 -3.53 15.99 1.32
C SER A 54 -4.19 14.68 0.89
N ALA A 55 -3.40 13.67 0.50
CA ALA A 55 -3.91 12.37 0.08
C ALA A 55 -4.67 11.70 1.23
N LYS A 56 -5.98 11.55 1.04
CA LYS A 56 -6.87 10.83 1.97
C LYS A 56 -6.88 9.36 1.61
N VAL A 57 -5.74 8.70 1.83
CA VAL A 57 -5.58 7.25 1.64
C VAL A 57 -5.71 6.52 2.97
N SER A 58 -6.51 5.45 2.98
CA SER A 58 -6.58 4.52 4.10
C SER A 58 -5.59 3.34 3.92
N PRO A 59 -5.13 2.71 5.00
CA PRO A 59 -4.30 1.50 4.91
C PRO A 59 -4.98 0.37 4.14
N GLU A 60 -6.31 0.24 4.25
CA GLU A 60 -7.08 -0.75 3.52
C GLU A 60 -7.04 -0.50 2.01
N GLN A 61 -7.18 0.75 1.57
CA GLN A 61 -7.05 1.10 0.15
C GLN A 61 -5.65 0.77 -0.38
N VAL A 62 -4.60 1.11 0.38
CA VAL A 62 -3.21 0.76 0.02
C VAL A 62 -3.05 -0.75 -0.08
N PHE A 63 -3.63 -1.50 0.86
CA PHE A 63 -3.55 -2.95 0.84
C PHE A 63 -4.14 -3.55 -0.44
N PHE A 64 -5.37 -3.18 -0.79
CA PHE A 64 -6.01 -3.68 -2.00
C PHE A 64 -5.32 -3.20 -3.27
N ALA A 65 -4.86 -1.95 -3.31
CA ALA A 65 -4.19 -1.40 -4.49
C ALA A 65 -2.84 -2.09 -4.76
N LEU A 66 -2.05 -2.38 -3.72
CA LEU A 66 -0.81 -3.15 -3.86
C LEU A 66 -1.09 -4.58 -4.29
N ARG A 67 -2.16 -5.20 -3.77
CA ARG A 67 -2.55 -6.55 -4.17
C ARG A 67 -2.97 -6.61 -5.63
N ASP A 68 -3.75 -5.63 -6.09
CA ASP A 68 -4.19 -5.49 -7.49
C ASP A 68 -2.99 -5.27 -8.43
N ALA A 69 -1.99 -4.48 -8.00
CA ALA A 69 -0.74 -4.28 -8.72
C ALA A 69 0.22 -5.48 -8.69
N GLY A 70 -0.17 -6.59 -8.05
CA GLY A 70 0.58 -7.85 -8.05
C GLY A 70 1.66 -7.97 -6.97
N TYR A 71 1.70 -7.05 -6.00
CA TYR A 71 2.61 -7.19 -4.86
C TYR A 71 2.12 -8.28 -3.90
N GLU A 72 3.05 -9.05 -3.37
CA GLU A 72 2.76 -10.10 -2.40
C GLU A 72 3.00 -9.62 -0.97
N PHE A 73 2.06 -9.97 -0.08
CA PHE A 73 2.11 -9.66 1.35
C PHE A 73 2.35 -10.96 2.12
N CYS A 74 3.54 -11.13 2.67
CA CYS A 74 3.92 -12.39 3.31
C CYS A 74 4.61 -12.16 4.66
N ASN A 75 4.64 -13.22 5.47
CA ASN A 75 5.46 -13.21 6.68
C ASN A 75 6.95 -13.11 6.27
N ARG A 76 7.67 -12.15 6.85
CA ARG A 76 9.09 -11.94 6.53
C ARG A 76 9.91 -13.15 6.99
N PRO A 77 10.74 -13.76 6.12
CA PRO A 77 11.62 -14.86 6.54
C PRO A 77 12.55 -14.40 7.67
N GLY A 78 12.73 -15.25 8.67
CA GLY A 78 13.61 -14.96 9.82
C GLY A 78 13.04 -13.97 10.83
N ALA A 79 11.76 -13.55 10.72
CA ALA A 79 11.10 -12.82 11.78
C ALA A 79 10.92 -13.72 13.02
N HIS A 80 11.29 -13.20 14.20
CA HIS A 80 11.11 -13.89 15.48
C HIS A 80 9.63 -13.93 15.93
N GLY A 81 8.71 -13.38 15.13
CA GLY A 81 7.26 -13.34 15.35
C GLY A 81 6.48 -13.22 14.05
N LEU A 82 5.17 -12.96 14.15
CA LEU A 82 4.29 -12.71 13.00
C LEU A 82 4.50 -11.27 12.51
N GLU A 83 5.27 -11.11 11.43
CA GLU A 83 5.53 -9.81 10.81
C GLU A 83 5.27 -9.92 9.31
N PHE A 84 4.09 -9.47 8.90
CA PHE A 84 3.72 -9.44 7.49
C PHE A 84 4.18 -8.14 6.84
N LYS A 85 4.87 -8.27 5.70
CA LYS A 85 5.35 -7.14 4.91
C LYS A 85 5.12 -7.38 3.43
N TRP A 86 5.01 -6.28 2.70
CA TRP A 86 5.00 -6.27 1.25
C TRP A 86 6.39 -6.51 0.71
N MET A 87 6.49 -7.38 -0.28
CA MET A 87 7.73 -7.71 -0.94
C MET A 87 7.97 -6.84 -2.17
N PHE A 88 9.02 -6.04 -2.11
CA PHE A 88 9.44 -5.14 -3.18
C PHE A 88 10.81 -5.58 -3.72
N ARG A 89 10.94 -5.58 -5.04
CA ARG A 89 12.20 -5.83 -5.73
C ARG A 89 12.64 -4.57 -6.46
N GLU A 90 13.84 -4.08 -6.19
CA GLU A 90 14.44 -2.99 -6.97
C GLU A 90 14.64 -3.43 -8.42
N ARG A 91 14.43 -2.49 -9.35
CA ARG A 91 14.40 -2.78 -10.79
C ARG A 91 15.74 -3.19 -11.37
#